data_AF-A0A5E4JRZ8-F1
#
_entry.id   AF-A0A5E4JRZ8-F1
#
_cell.length_a   1.000
_cell.length_b   1.000
_cell.length_c   1.000
_cell.angle_alpha   90.00
_cell.angle_beta   90.00
_cell.angle_gamma   90.00
#
_symmetry.space_group_name_H-M   'P 1'
#
loop_
_entity.id
_entity.type
_entity.pdbx_description
1 polymer ?
#
loop_
_entity_poly.entity_id
_entity_poly.type
_entity_poly.pdbx_seq_one_letter_code
_entity_poly.pdbx_strand_id
1 'polypeptide(L)'
;MTGKNSLEEMMMWDTLGVELMGGVPILQSLRILGECFPSYTEEIQYMHDVIKSGESVRDVFDKYSSSFHPGIVPLVLRGEEDGELPSYLFQCRDLVKQDLAQNPVREPKADKKELDTYAAKGKFFGDIGRALDSGSCVVRILKDMAESKTPSYVPASALTSMRDAILSGSTLQEALNEHKEYFDSFDVNMMRAGECSGCIGTIMDRLEEFYARKYEAKSSG
;
A
#
# COMPACT_ATOMS: atom_id res chain seq x y z
N MET A 1 10.52 -20.90 -0.13
CA MET A 1 10.65 -20.06 -1.33
C MET A 1 9.62 -18.97 -1.18
N THR A 2 10.08 -17.74 -1.02
CA THR A 2 9.25 -16.56 -0.85
C THR A 2 8.78 -16.10 -2.24
N GLY A 3 7.63 -15.44 -2.36
CA GLY A 3 7.17 -14.87 -3.63
C GLY A 3 8.19 -13.88 -4.24
N LYS A 4 7.94 -13.45 -5.48
CA LYS A 4 8.85 -12.62 -6.30
C LYS A 4 9.33 -11.35 -5.57
N ASN A 5 8.49 -10.74 -4.75
CA ASN A 5 8.84 -9.67 -3.82
C ASN A 5 7.91 -9.72 -2.59
N SER A 6 8.39 -10.26 -1.47
CA SER A 6 7.55 -10.52 -0.29
C SER A 6 7.01 -9.28 0.40
N LEU A 7 7.70 -8.14 0.34
CA LEU A 7 7.19 -6.88 0.91
C LEU A 7 6.04 -6.33 0.08
N GLU A 8 6.21 -6.31 -1.25
CA GLU A 8 5.13 -5.91 -2.16
C GLU A 8 3.97 -6.90 -2.12
N GLU A 9 4.23 -8.20 -2.05
CA GLU A 9 3.18 -9.22 -1.93
C GLU A 9 2.34 -9.03 -0.67
N MET A 10 3.00 -8.85 0.49
CA MET A 10 2.31 -8.59 1.75
C MET A 10 1.40 -7.36 1.63
N MET A 11 1.93 -6.28 1.06
CA MET A 11 1.20 -5.03 0.92
C MET A 11 0.09 -5.12 -0.11
N MET A 12 0.28 -5.86 -1.20
CA MET A 12 -0.72 -6.10 -2.24
C MET A 12 -1.95 -6.81 -1.67
N TRP A 13 -1.77 -7.88 -0.90
CA TRP A 13 -2.88 -8.59 -0.27
C TRP A 13 -3.64 -7.72 0.74
N ASP A 14 -2.91 -6.91 1.50
CA ASP A 14 -3.52 -5.98 2.45
C ASP A 14 -4.31 -4.87 1.76
N THR A 15 -3.76 -4.25 0.72
CA THR A 15 -4.44 -3.22 -0.07
C THR A 15 -5.71 -3.76 -0.72
N LEU A 16 -5.65 -4.94 -1.34
CA LEU A 16 -6.84 -5.57 -1.92
C LEU A 16 -7.90 -5.86 -0.85
N GLY A 17 -7.48 -6.37 0.31
CA GLY A 17 -8.39 -6.62 1.43
C GLY A 17 -9.09 -5.35 1.91
N VAL A 18 -8.35 -4.24 2.06
CA VAL A 18 -8.89 -2.94 2.46
C VAL A 18 -9.88 -2.41 1.41
N GLU A 19 -9.52 -2.47 0.13
CA GLU A 19 -10.41 -1.98 -0.94
C GLU A 19 -11.72 -2.77 -0.98
N LEU A 20 -11.65 -4.11 -0.95
CA LEU A 20 -12.86 -4.94 -0.98
C LEU A 20 -13.71 -4.76 0.29
N MET A 21 -13.08 -4.62 1.47
CA MET A 21 -13.79 -4.33 2.72
C MET A 21 -14.47 -2.95 2.69
N GLY A 22 -13.83 -1.97 2.06
CA GLY A 22 -14.40 -0.65 1.79
C GLY A 22 -15.51 -0.65 0.73
N GLY A 23 -15.83 -1.81 0.15
CA GLY A 23 -16.89 -1.97 -0.85
C GLY A 23 -16.47 -1.63 -2.27
N VAL A 24 -15.17 -1.48 -2.54
CA VAL A 24 -14.67 -1.28 -3.90
C VAL A 24 -14.89 -2.58 -4.70
N PRO A 25 -15.49 -2.54 -5.91
CA PRO A 25 -15.67 -3.74 -6.72
C PRO A 25 -14.34 -4.38 -7.12
N ILE A 26 -14.25 -5.71 -7.07
CA ILE A 26 -12.99 -6.45 -7.29
C ILE A 26 -12.27 -6.12 -8.60
N LEU A 27 -13.00 -5.96 -9.71
CA LEU A 27 -12.40 -5.56 -10.99
C LEU A 27 -11.84 -4.13 -10.95
N GLN A 28 -12.44 -3.24 -10.15
CA GLN A 28 -11.89 -1.91 -9.93
C GLN A 28 -10.65 -1.98 -9.03
N SER A 29 -10.71 -2.74 -7.95
CA SER A 29 -9.57 -2.96 -7.05
C SER A 29 -8.35 -3.50 -7.78
N LEU A 30 -8.52 -4.53 -8.62
CA LEU A 30 -7.41 -5.10 -9.39
C LEU A 30 -6.77 -4.10 -10.36
N ARG A 31 -7.55 -3.19 -10.96
CA ARG A 31 -6.98 -2.11 -11.79
C ARG A 31 -6.14 -1.14 -10.96
N ILE A 32 -6.60 -0.76 -9.77
CA ILE A 32 -5.85 0.13 -8.87
C ILE A 32 -4.58 -0.58 -8.38
N LEU A 33 -4.69 -1.84 -7.99
CA LEU A 33 -3.56 -2.68 -7.57
C LEU A 33 -2.48 -2.79 -8.65
N GLY A 34 -2.86 -2.98 -9.93
CA GLY A 34 -1.91 -3.11 -11.03
C GLY A 34 -1.03 -1.88 -11.22
N GLU A 35 -1.52 -0.70 -10.84
CA GLU A 35 -0.76 0.56 -10.82
C GLU A 35 0.09 0.70 -9.54
N CYS A 36 -0.37 0.17 -8.41
CA CYS A 36 0.34 0.21 -7.13
C CYS A 36 1.52 -0.76 -7.10
N PHE A 37 1.45 -1.92 -7.75
CA PHE A 37 2.45 -2.99 -7.61
C PHE A 37 3.06 -3.36 -8.98
N PRO A 38 4.02 -2.57 -9.50
CA PRO A 38 4.64 -2.81 -10.80
C PRO A 38 5.26 -4.20 -10.97
N SER A 39 5.73 -4.83 -9.89
CA SER A 39 6.30 -6.19 -9.94
C SER A 39 5.26 -7.29 -10.20
N TYR A 40 3.99 -6.98 -9.97
CA TYR A 40 2.84 -7.89 -10.05
C TYR A 40 1.85 -7.50 -11.16
N THR A 41 2.16 -6.52 -12.02
CA THR A 41 1.22 -6.00 -13.02
C THR A 41 0.68 -7.09 -13.95
N GLU A 42 1.51 -8.03 -14.41
CA GLU A 42 1.07 -9.12 -15.29
C GLU A 42 0.14 -10.09 -14.56
N GLU A 43 0.49 -10.48 -13.34
CA GLU A 43 -0.29 -11.37 -12.49
C GLU A 43 -1.66 -10.77 -12.15
N ILE A 44 -1.68 -9.49 -11.77
CA ILE A 44 -2.90 -8.75 -11.43
C ILE A 44 -3.79 -8.56 -12.66
N GLN A 45 -3.21 -8.22 -13.82
CA GLN A 45 -3.97 -8.07 -15.06
C GLN A 45 -4.58 -9.41 -15.48
N TYR A 46 -3.84 -10.51 -15.38
CA TYR A 46 -4.38 -11.83 -15.66
C TYR A 46 -5.49 -12.23 -14.68
N MET A 47 -5.31 -11.95 -13.38
CA MET A 47 -6.35 -12.17 -12.36
C MET A 47 -7.63 -11.38 -12.67
N HIS A 48 -7.48 -10.12 -13.09
CA HIS A 48 -8.60 -9.30 -13.52
C HIS A 48 -9.37 -9.94 -14.69
N ASP A 49 -8.66 -10.46 -15.69
CA ASP A 49 -9.28 -11.04 -16.88
C ASP A 49 -9.97 -12.40 -16.61
N VAL A 50 -9.38 -13.23 -15.74
CA VAL A 50 -9.96 -14.48 -15.23
C VAL A 50 -11.29 -14.20 -14.51
N ILE A 51 -11.28 -13.30 -13.53
CA ILE A 51 -12.48 -12.95 -12.75
C ILE A 51 -13.55 -12.31 -13.63
N LYS A 52 -13.17 -11.43 -14.55
CA LYS A 52 -14.09 -10.79 -15.50
C LYS A 52 -14.80 -11.82 -16.39
N SER A 53 -14.14 -12.93 -16.70
CA SER A 53 -14.67 -14.01 -17.54
C SER A 53 -15.50 -15.04 -16.76
N GLY A 54 -15.53 -14.93 -15.42
CA GLY A 54 -16.20 -15.88 -14.53
C GLY A 54 -15.44 -17.21 -14.36
N GLU A 55 -14.16 -17.23 -14.70
CA GLU A 55 -13.26 -18.36 -14.46
C GLU A 55 -12.75 -18.34 -13.00
N SER A 56 -12.26 -19.47 -12.50
CA SER A 56 -11.78 -19.56 -11.12
C SER A 56 -10.44 -18.86 -10.97
N VAL A 57 -10.25 -18.15 -9.86
CA VAL A 57 -8.95 -17.53 -9.53
C VAL A 57 -7.81 -18.55 -9.39
N ARG A 58 -8.12 -19.84 -9.27
CA ARG A 58 -7.12 -20.93 -9.32
C ARG A 58 -6.23 -20.85 -10.56
N ASP A 59 -6.79 -20.51 -11.72
CA ASP A 59 -6.07 -20.49 -12.99
C ASP A 59 -4.91 -19.46 -12.97
N VAL A 60 -5.06 -18.40 -12.17
CA VAL A 60 -4.01 -17.41 -11.91
C VAL A 60 -2.82 -18.04 -11.19
N PHE A 61 -3.09 -18.79 -10.13
CA PHE A 61 -2.06 -19.41 -9.31
C PHE A 61 -1.40 -20.61 -10.01
N ASP A 62 -2.11 -21.30 -10.89
CA ASP A 62 -1.53 -22.36 -11.71
C ASP A 62 -0.56 -21.77 -12.75
N LYS A 63 -0.95 -20.66 -13.41
CA LYS A 63 -0.08 -19.94 -14.36
C LYS A 63 1.11 -19.27 -13.69
N TYR A 64 0.92 -18.68 -12.52
CA TYR A 64 1.93 -17.91 -11.78
C TYR A 64 2.34 -18.56 -10.45
N SER A 65 2.54 -19.89 -10.48
CA SER A 65 2.80 -20.72 -9.29
C SER A 65 4.06 -20.35 -8.50
N SER A 66 5.00 -19.61 -9.11
CA SER A 66 6.22 -19.13 -8.45
C SER A 66 6.20 -17.64 -8.08
N SER A 67 5.18 -16.88 -8.47
CA SER A 67 5.10 -15.43 -8.20
C SER A 67 4.65 -15.13 -6.77
N PHE A 68 3.83 -16.01 -6.19
CA PHE A 68 3.20 -15.84 -4.88
C PHE A 68 3.72 -16.84 -3.85
N HIS A 69 3.59 -16.49 -2.58
CA HIS A 69 3.84 -17.41 -1.49
C HIS A 69 2.89 -18.62 -1.59
N PRO A 70 3.37 -19.87 -1.46
CA PRO A 70 2.57 -21.08 -1.72
C PRO A 70 1.36 -21.24 -0.78
N GLY A 71 1.43 -20.68 0.43
CA GLY A 71 0.32 -20.66 1.39
C GLY A 71 -0.86 -19.76 1.01
N ILE A 72 -0.75 -18.92 -0.02
CA ILE A 72 -1.80 -17.98 -0.45
C ILE A 72 -2.96 -18.70 -1.15
N VAL A 73 -2.62 -19.61 -2.06
CA VAL A 73 -3.60 -20.33 -2.90
C VAL A 73 -4.74 -20.94 -2.07
N PRO A 74 -4.50 -21.74 -1.02
CA PRO A 74 -5.60 -22.32 -0.24
C PRO A 74 -6.46 -21.28 0.50
N LEU A 75 -5.90 -20.11 0.85
CA LEU A 75 -6.65 -19.04 1.51
C LEU A 75 -7.57 -18.31 0.54
N VAL A 76 -7.04 -17.93 -0.63
CA VAL A 76 -7.80 -17.21 -1.65
C VAL A 76 -8.96 -18.06 -2.17
N LEU A 77 -8.72 -19.34 -2.42
CA LEU A 77 -9.76 -20.25 -2.89
C LEU A 77 -10.84 -20.49 -1.86
N ARG A 78 -10.47 -20.61 -0.58
CA ARG A 78 -11.47 -20.70 0.49
C ARG A 78 -12.28 -19.41 0.61
N GLY A 79 -11.64 -18.25 0.46
CA GLY A 79 -12.33 -16.96 0.42
C GLY A 79 -13.29 -16.81 -0.77
N GLU A 80 -12.94 -17.37 -1.93
CA GLU A 80 -13.82 -17.46 -3.11
C GLU A 80 -15.03 -18.37 -2.83
N GLU A 81 -14.80 -19.56 -2.27
CA GLU A 81 -15.86 -20.54 -1.92
C GLU A 81 -16.81 -20.02 -0.83
N ASP A 82 -16.27 -19.38 0.21
CA ASP A 82 -17.04 -18.86 1.35
C ASP A 82 -17.74 -17.53 1.03
N GLY A 83 -17.35 -16.84 -0.05
CA GLY A 83 -17.82 -15.48 -0.37
C GLY A 83 -17.27 -14.39 0.57
N GLU A 84 -16.24 -14.72 1.36
CA GLU A 84 -15.65 -13.88 2.41
C GLU A 84 -14.19 -13.47 2.09
N LEU A 85 -13.89 -13.34 0.79
CA LEU A 85 -12.55 -13.06 0.26
C LEU A 85 -11.78 -11.95 1.03
N PRO A 86 -12.37 -10.80 1.39
CA PRO A 86 -11.64 -9.74 2.11
C PRO A 86 -10.95 -10.23 3.39
N SER A 87 -11.63 -11.06 4.19
CA SER A 87 -11.09 -11.60 5.43
C SER A 87 -9.90 -12.56 5.19
N TYR A 88 -9.96 -13.34 4.11
CA TYR A 88 -8.89 -14.25 3.71
C TYR A 88 -7.69 -13.53 3.10
N LEU A 89 -7.86 -12.36 2.48
CA LEU A 89 -6.74 -11.55 1.99
C LEU A 89 -5.92 -10.95 3.15
N PHE A 90 -6.55 -10.61 4.27
CA PHE A 90 -5.80 -10.26 5.48
C PHE A 90 -5.02 -11.44 6.06
N GLN A 91 -5.57 -12.65 5.98
CA GLN A 91 -4.82 -13.87 6.33
C GLN A 91 -3.64 -14.10 5.37
N CYS A 92 -3.81 -13.82 4.08
CA CYS A 92 -2.74 -13.85 3.09
C CYS A 92 -1.59 -12.90 3.47
N ARG A 93 -1.93 -11.64 3.80
CA ARG A 93 -0.97 -10.67 4.34
C ARG A 93 -0.27 -11.21 5.58
N ASP A 94 -1.02 -11.69 6.58
CA ASP A 94 -0.45 -12.15 7.86
C ASP A 94 0.49 -13.34 7.68
N LEU A 95 0.17 -14.22 6.73
CA LEU A 95 1.02 -15.34 6.36
C LEU A 95 2.35 -14.88 5.75
N VAL A 96 2.33 -13.93 4.82
CA VAL A 96 3.58 -13.34 4.26
C VAL A 96 4.34 -12.56 5.33
N LYS A 97 3.64 -11.84 6.21
CA LYS A 97 4.22 -11.11 7.34
C LYS A 97 4.95 -12.03 8.32
N GLN A 98 4.37 -13.19 8.62
CA GLN A 98 5.00 -14.21 9.47
C GLN A 98 6.24 -14.82 8.81
N ASP A 99 6.17 -15.13 7.51
CA ASP A 99 7.32 -15.63 6.77
C ASP A 99 8.46 -14.61 6.74
N LEU A 100 8.16 -13.32 6.50
CA LEU A 100 9.14 -12.22 6.58
C LEU A 100 9.80 -12.10 7.96
N ALA A 101 9.08 -12.39 9.05
CA ALA A 101 9.64 -12.35 10.40
C ALA A 101 10.60 -13.52 10.68
N GLN A 102 10.34 -14.69 10.09
CA GLN A 102 11.18 -15.88 10.24
C GLN A 102 12.36 -15.88 9.25
N ASN A 103 12.11 -15.40 8.04
CA ASN A 103 13.00 -15.38 6.89
C ASN A 103 13.12 -13.94 6.37
N PRO A 104 13.78 -13.02 7.12
CA PRO A 104 13.87 -11.62 6.73
C PRO A 104 14.60 -11.46 5.40
N VAL A 105 13.95 -10.76 4.46
CA VAL A 105 14.55 -10.39 3.18
C VAL A 105 15.72 -9.46 3.46
N ARG A 106 16.92 -9.88 3.06
CA ARG A 106 18.11 -9.03 3.08
C ARG A 106 18.26 -8.42 1.70
N GLU A 107 18.12 -7.11 1.63
CA GLU A 107 18.40 -6.35 0.42
C GLU A 107 19.82 -5.76 0.50
N PRO A 108 20.46 -5.43 -0.64
CA PRO A 108 21.75 -4.73 -0.63
C PRO A 108 21.65 -3.46 0.20
N LYS A 109 22.69 -3.20 1.01
CA LYS A 109 22.71 -2.05 1.92
C LYS A 109 22.47 -0.74 1.19
N ALA A 110 21.45 -0.01 1.63
CA ALA A 110 21.18 1.34 1.13
C ALA A 110 22.20 2.34 1.67
N ASP A 111 22.40 3.44 0.93
CA ASP A 111 23.16 4.56 1.46
C ASP A 111 22.39 5.31 2.55
N LYS A 112 23.08 6.18 3.29
CA LYS A 112 22.47 6.92 4.40
C LYS A 112 21.29 7.80 3.95
N LYS A 113 21.37 8.42 2.77
CA LYS A 113 20.32 9.33 2.28
C LYS A 113 19.05 8.55 1.98
N GLU A 114 19.18 7.37 1.39
CA GLU A 114 18.05 6.48 1.12
C GLU A 114 17.41 5.98 2.42
N LEU A 115 18.21 5.54 3.40
CA LEU A 115 17.69 5.13 4.72
C LEU A 115 16.98 6.28 5.46
N ASP A 116 17.57 7.48 5.47
CA ASP A 116 16.95 8.68 6.05
C ASP A 116 15.61 9.01 5.35
N THR A 117 15.51 8.75 4.04
CA THR A 117 14.28 8.93 3.27
C THR A 117 13.19 7.95 3.69
N TYR A 118 13.49 6.66 3.85
CA TYR A 118 12.52 5.67 4.32
C TYR A 118 12.01 6.00 5.73
N ALA A 119 12.91 6.35 6.65
CA ALA A 119 12.52 6.74 8.00
C ALA A 119 11.63 7.99 8.01
N ALA A 120 11.96 8.99 7.17
CA ALA A 120 11.20 10.22 7.07
C ALA A 120 9.81 10.01 6.44
N LYS A 121 9.70 9.21 5.37
CA LYS A 121 8.42 8.83 4.76
C LYS A 121 7.55 8.03 5.73
N GLY A 122 8.10 7.01 6.39
CA GLY A 122 7.36 6.20 7.36
C GLY A 122 6.77 7.06 8.48
N LYS A 123 7.58 7.96 9.06
CA LYS A 123 7.11 8.91 10.06
C LYS A 123 6.04 9.86 9.51
N PHE A 124 6.21 10.37 8.30
CA PHE A 124 5.26 11.29 7.67
C PHE A 124 3.87 10.66 7.50
N PHE A 125 3.79 9.47 6.92
CA PHE A 125 2.52 8.77 6.74
C PHE A 125 1.92 8.35 8.09
N GLY A 126 2.73 7.83 9.01
CA GLY A 126 2.26 7.45 10.35
C GLY A 126 1.69 8.62 11.16
N ASP A 127 2.31 9.80 11.08
CA ASP A 127 1.82 11.00 11.77
C ASP A 127 0.44 11.42 11.23
N ILE A 128 0.21 11.29 9.92
CA ILE A 128 -1.10 11.55 9.30
C ILE A 128 -2.12 10.46 9.69
N GLY A 129 -1.74 9.18 9.65
CA GLY A 129 -2.60 8.05 10.04
C GLY A 129 -3.14 8.21 11.46
N ARG A 130 -2.25 8.44 12.44
CA ARG A 130 -2.63 8.71 13.84
C ARG A 130 -3.55 9.93 14.00
N ALA A 131 -3.32 10.97 13.21
CA ALA A 131 -4.16 12.16 13.27
C ALA A 131 -5.55 11.92 12.66
N LEU A 132 -5.65 11.13 11.59
CA LEU A 132 -6.92 10.69 11.03
C LEU A 132 -7.71 9.83 12.03
N ASP A 133 -7.05 8.90 12.72
CA ASP A 133 -7.65 8.06 13.76
C ASP A 133 -8.19 8.88 14.94
N SER A 134 -7.56 10.03 15.23
CA SER A 134 -8.06 10.98 16.23
C SER A 134 -9.28 11.78 15.77
N GLY A 135 -9.76 11.57 14.54
CA GLY A 135 -10.90 12.26 13.95
C GLY A 135 -10.56 13.58 13.27
N SER A 136 -9.28 13.90 13.05
CA SER A 136 -8.88 15.09 12.29
C SER A 136 -9.07 14.84 10.79
N CYS A 137 -9.44 15.86 10.03
CA CYS A 137 -9.50 15.77 8.57
C CYS A 137 -8.15 16.14 7.94
N VAL A 138 -7.86 15.60 6.75
CA VAL A 138 -6.59 15.78 6.03
C VAL A 138 -6.18 17.25 5.90
N VAL A 139 -7.11 18.13 5.52
CA VAL A 139 -6.85 19.58 5.39
C VAL A 139 -6.32 20.19 6.68
N ARG A 140 -6.89 19.80 7.83
CA ARG A 140 -6.44 20.29 9.13
C ARG A 140 -5.06 19.71 9.47
N ILE A 141 -4.85 18.43 9.22
CA ILE A 141 -3.57 17.76 9.48
C ILE A 141 -2.45 18.43 8.70
N LEU A 142 -2.63 18.66 7.41
CA LEU A 142 -1.64 19.33 6.56
C LEU A 142 -1.34 20.76 7.03
N LYS A 143 -2.36 21.50 7.49
CA LYS A 143 -2.18 22.83 8.09
C LYS A 143 -1.34 22.74 9.37
N ASP A 144 -1.72 21.87 10.29
CA ASP A 144 -1.07 21.73 11.60
C ASP A 144 0.39 21.28 11.42
N MET A 145 0.67 20.39 10.46
CA MET A 145 2.03 20.00 10.08
C MET A 145 2.83 21.15 9.46
N ALA A 146 2.21 21.99 8.63
CA ALA A 146 2.88 23.14 8.00
C ALA A 146 3.25 24.24 9.02
N GLU A 147 2.42 24.42 10.05
CA GLU A 147 2.62 25.40 11.13
C GLU A 147 3.54 24.87 12.26
N SER A 148 3.84 23.57 12.24
CA SER A 148 4.68 22.92 13.24
C SER A 148 6.13 23.40 13.17
N LYS A 149 6.77 23.51 14.34
CA LYS A 149 8.22 23.76 14.47
C LYS A 149 9.05 22.48 14.36
N THR A 150 8.41 21.32 14.37
CA THR A 150 9.08 20.03 14.22
C THR A 150 9.45 19.81 12.76
N PRO A 151 10.70 19.44 12.44
CA PRO A 151 11.10 19.12 11.07
C PRO A 151 10.20 18.04 10.47
N SER A 152 9.70 18.31 9.27
CA SER A 152 8.88 17.40 8.46
C SER A 152 9.65 16.97 7.22
N TYR A 153 9.37 15.75 6.74
CA TYR A 153 9.88 15.25 5.45
C TYR A 153 9.48 16.18 4.29
N VAL A 154 8.23 16.66 4.34
CA VAL A 154 7.64 17.58 3.37
C VAL A 154 7.70 19.01 3.93
N PRO A 155 8.22 20.00 3.18
CA PRO A 155 8.31 21.38 3.66
C PRO A 155 6.94 22.04 3.80
N ALA A 156 6.85 23.04 4.68
CA ALA A 156 5.62 23.78 4.96
C ALA A 156 4.97 24.39 3.70
N SER A 157 5.76 24.82 2.71
CA SER A 157 5.25 25.35 1.45
C SER A 157 4.51 24.29 0.64
N ALA A 158 5.04 23.07 0.53
CA ALA A 158 4.39 21.96 -0.15
C ALA A 158 3.16 21.46 0.63
N LEU A 159 3.23 21.38 1.95
CA LEU A 159 2.06 21.05 2.79
C LEU A 159 0.91 22.06 2.61
N THR A 160 1.24 23.35 2.56
CA THR A 160 0.28 24.43 2.30
C THR A 160 -0.32 24.32 0.90
N SER A 161 0.52 24.07 -0.11
CA SER A 161 0.09 23.84 -1.50
C SER A 161 -0.90 22.68 -1.60
N MET A 162 -0.57 21.51 -1.03
CA MET A 162 -1.46 20.35 -1.02
C MET A 162 -2.79 20.64 -0.32
N ARG A 163 -2.74 21.30 0.85
CA ARG A 163 -3.94 21.71 1.58
C ARG A 163 -4.84 22.59 0.72
N ASP A 164 -4.26 23.58 0.04
CA ASP A 164 -5.01 24.54 -0.77
C ASP A 164 -5.58 23.89 -2.04
N ALA A 165 -4.88 22.93 -2.64
CA ALA A 165 -5.39 22.10 -3.73
C ALA A 165 -6.60 21.25 -3.28
N ILE A 166 -6.53 20.61 -2.12
CA ILE A 166 -7.65 19.82 -1.59
C ILE A 166 -8.86 20.72 -1.27
N LEU A 167 -8.61 21.90 -0.70
CA LEU A 167 -9.66 22.90 -0.45
C LEU A 167 -10.32 23.43 -1.73
N SER A 168 -9.58 23.46 -2.85
CA SER A 168 -10.12 23.87 -4.16
C SER A 168 -10.80 22.74 -4.93
N GLY A 169 -10.80 21.52 -4.39
CA GLY A 169 -11.55 20.38 -4.90
C GLY A 169 -10.71 19.25 -5.50
N SER A 170 -9.37 19.35 -5.46
CA SER A 170 -8.51 18.23 -5.84
C SER A 170 -8.60 17.08 -4.85
N THR A 171 -8.36 15.87 -5.34
CA THR A 171 -8.16 14.71 -4.47
C THR A 171 -6.82 14.80 -3.74
N LEU A 172 -6.65 14.02 -2.67
CA LEU A 172 -5.39 13.85 -1.98
C LEU A 172 -4.33 13.26 -2.92
N GLN A 173 -4.71 12.27 -3.74
CA GLN A 173 -3.82 11.68 -4.74
C GLN A 173 -3.30 12.73 -5.73
N GLU A 174 -4.17 13.58 -6.26
CA GLU A 174 -3.81 14.66 -7.18
C GLU A 174 -2.86 15.65 -6.50
N ALA A 175 -3.18 16.08 -5.27
CA ALA A 175 -2.37 17.00 -4.49
C ALA A 175 -0.95 16.44 -4.24
N LEU A 176 -0.80 15.17 -3.89
CA LEU A 176 0.52 14.54 -3.70
C LEU A 176 1.29 14.41 -5.03
N ASN A 177 0.60 14.13 -6.13
CA ASN A 177 1.22 13.93 -7.44
C ASN A 177 1.89 15.20 -8.02
N GLU A 178 1.50 16.39 -7.55
CA GLU A 178 2.18 17.65 -7.88
C GLU A 178 3.53 17.82 -7.16
N HIS A 179 3.85 16.95 -6.18
CA HIS A 179 5.03 17.03 -5.32
C HIS A 179 5.93 15.78 -5.43
N LYS A 180 6.33 15.45 -6.66
CA LYS A 180 7.07 14.22 -7.01
C LYS A 180 8.46 14.10 -6.41
N GLU A 181 9.01 15.20 -5.91
CA GLU A 181 10.27 15.21 -5.17
C GLU A 181 10.15 14.57 -3.76
N TYR A 182 8.92 14.43 -3.25
CA TYR A 182 8.63 13.78 -1.95
C TYR A 182 7.82 12.49 -2.11
N PHE A 183 6.95 12.42 -3.11
CA PHE A 183 6.04 11.28 -3.31
C PHE A 183 6.32 10.60 -4.64
N ASP A 184 6.68 9.33 -4.59
CA ASP A 184 6.83 8.54 -5.81
C ASP A 184 5.48 8.00 -6.29
N SER A 185 5.47 7.34 -7.45
CA SER A 185 4.24 6.77 -8.01
C SER A 185 3.60 5.75 -7.08
N PHE A 186 4.39 5.06 -6.25
CA PHE A 186 3.88 4.09 -5.31
C PHE A 186 3.05 4.78 -4.21
N ASP A 187 3.59 5.82 -3.59
CA ASP A 187 2.88 6.63 -2.58
C ASP A 187 1.57 7.18 -3.11
N VAL A 188 1.62 7.76 -4.32
CA VAL A 188 0.49 8.40 -5.00
C VAL A 188 -0.59 7.37 -5.32
N ASN A 189 -0.22 6.20 -5.84
CA ASN A 189 -1.17 5.14 -6.18
C ASN A 189 -1.80 4.51 -4.93
N MET A 190 -1.04 4.39 -3.83
CA MET A 190 -1.59 3.97 -2.55
C MET A 190 -2.62 4.97 -2.03
N MET A 191 -2.41 6.29 -2.17
CA MET A 191 -3.44 7.28 -1.83
C MET A 191 -4.70 7.09 -2.65
N ARG A 192 -4.59 6.78 -3.94
CA ARG A 192 -5.76 6.45 -4.78
C ARG A 192 -6.56 5.29 -4.21
N ALA A 193 -5.89 4.21 -3.79
CA ALA A 193 -6.54 3.05 -3.17
C ALA A 193 -7.28 3.44 -1.87
N GLY A 194 -6.65 4.27 -1.04
CA GLY A 194 -7.23 4.80 0.19
C GLY A 194 -8.45 5.69 -0.06
N GLU A 195 -8.39 6.57 -1.06
CA GLU A 195 -9.51 7.43 -1.44
C GLU A 195 -10.68 6.65 -2.03
N CYS A 196 -10.40 5.67 -2.91
CA CYS A 196 -11.44 4.84 -3.52
C CYS A 196 -12.17 3.97 -2.50
N SER A 197 -11.46 3.48 -1.48
CA SER A 197 -12.01 2.65 -0.40
C SER A 197 -12.60 3.45 0.76
N GLY A 198 -12.34 4.76 0.83
CA GLY A 198 -12.65 5.57 2.00
C GLY A 198 -11.80 5.22 3.23
N CYS A 199 -10.69 4.49 3.05
CA CYS A 199 -9.83 3.98 4.12
C CYS A 199 -8.44 4.62 4.12
N ILE A 200 -8.34 5.94 3.89
CA ILE A 200 -7.06 6.68 3.84
C ILE A 200 -6.23 6.45 5.12
N GLY A 201 -6.84 6.50 6.30
CA GLY A 201 -6.14 6.26 7.58
C GLY A 201 -5.43 4.91 7.60
N THR A 202 -6.14 3.84 7.25
CA THR A 202 -5.57 2.50 7.13
C THR A 202 -4.39 2.46 6.16
N ILE A 203 -4.51 3.10 4.99
CA ILE A 203 -3.42 3.14 4.01
C ILE A 203 -2.20 3.92 4.52
N MET A 204 -2.39 5.01 5.26
CA MET A 204 -1.30 5.76 5.89
C MET A 204 -0.51 4.87 6.85
N ASP A 205 -1.19 4.08 7.68
CA ASP A 205 -0.55 3.11 8.58
C ASP A 205 0.18 2.01 7.81
N ARG A 206 -0.34 1.59 6.64
CA ARG A 206 0.33 0.60 5.79
C ARG A 206 1.61 1.16 5.18
N LEU A 207 1.61 2.41 4.75
CA LEU A 207 2.81 3.07 4.27
C LEU A 207 3.85 3.24 5.39
N GLU A 208 3.43 3.55 6.63
CA GLU A 208 4.32 3.56 7.79
C GLU A 208 4.99 2.18 7.99
N GLU A 209 4.20 1.10 8.02
CA GLU A 209 4.74 -0.26 8.17
C GLU A 209 5.67 -0.65 7.00
N PHE A 210 5.30 -0.31 5.76
CA PHE A 210 6.09 -0.63 4.57
C PHE A 210 7.46 0.05 4.59
N TYR A 211 7.49 1.35 4.88
CA TYR A 211 8.74 2.10 4.93
C TYR A 211 9.63 1.69 6.11
N ALA A 212 9.03 1.33 7.25
CA ALA A 212 9.78 0.74 8.37
C ALA A 212 10.47 -0.58 7.96
N ARG A 213 9.77 -1.47 7.27
CA ARG A 213 10.34 -2.74 6.78
C ARG A 213 11.40 -2.53 5.71
N LYS A 214 11.19 -1.58 4.78
CA LYS A 214 12.20 -1.20 3.78
C LYS A 214 13.47 -0.69 4.44
N TYR A 215 13.34 0.15 5.48
CA TYR A 215 14.48 0.60 6.28
C TYR A 215 15.23 -0.58 6.90
N GLU A 216 14.53 -1.50 7.59
CA GLU A 216 15.15 -2.65 8.26
C GLU A 216 15.88 -3.61 7.28
N ALA A 217 15.24 -3.90 6.15
CA ALA A 217 15.79 -4.78 5.11
C ALA A 217 17.05 -4.22 4.47
N LYS A 218 17.10 -2.89 4.29
CA LYS A 218 18.20 -2.14 3.66
C LYS A 218 19.28 -1.69 4.64
N SER A 219 19.00 -1.59 5.93
CA SER A 219 19.99 -1.21 6.95
C SER A 219 20.88 -2.38 7.36
N SER A 220 20.36 -3.60 7.20
CA SER A 220 20.93 -4.85 7.73
C SER A 220 21.64 -5.71 6.68
N GLY A 221 21.64 -5.29 5.41
CA GLY A 221 22.45 -5.87 4.33
C GLY A 221 23.91 -5.47 4.42
#